data_AF-A0A0A9WB26-F1
#
_entry.id   AF-A0A0A9WB26-F1
#
_cell.length_a   1.000
_cell.length_b   1.000
_cell.length_c   1.000
_cell.angle_alpha   90.00
_cell.angle_beta   90.00
_cell.angle_gamma   90.00
#
_symmetry.space_group_name_H-M   'P 1'
#
loop_
_entity.id
_entity.type
_entity.pdbx_description
1 polymer ?
#
loop_
_entity_poly.entity_id
_entity_poly.type
_entity_poly.pdbx_seq_one_letter_code
_entity_poly.pdbx_strand_id
1 'polypeptide(L)'
;MRDIIRVFPMIYQIDAKGIETTQALTTLWLHEIERVFGDRLVNSVDKSLLHDFVCKQELPLLHSHTTYDDLVKCERLIYGDFFALNGSYEQATDMSVLSSRFHDLLATYNDENETRMGLVLFLDAIEHVCRIARVLRMPNGHCLLLGVGGSGRKSLTRLACSLIP
;
A
#
# COMPACT_ATOMS: atom_id res chain seq x y z
N MET A 1 7.66 -6.36 -20.03
CA MET A 1 6.36 -5.69 -20.22
C MET A 1 5.31 -6.06 -19.16
N ARG A 2 5.23 -7.31 -18.68
CA ARG A 2 4.24 -7.75 -17.68
C ARG A 2 4.22 -6.93 -16.38
N ASP A 3 5.38 -6.58 -15.84
CA ASP A 3 5.47 -5.83 -14.58
C ASP A 3 5.00 -4.38 -14.71
N ILE A 4 5.30 -3.74 -15.84
CA ILE A 4 4.84 -2.38 -16.14
C ILE A 4 3.31 -2.33 -16.15
N ILE A 5 2.67 -3.35 -16.74
CA ILE A 5 1.21 -3.45 -16.80
C ILE A 5 0.59 -3.55 -15.39
N ARG A 6 1.31 -4.07 -14.38
CA ARG A 6 0.80 -4.21 -13.00
C ARG A 6 0.77 -2.91 -12.21
N VAL A 7 1.35 -1.82 -12.74
CA VAL A 7 1.34 -0.50 -12.09
C VAL A 7 -0.01 0.20 -12.27
N PHE A 8 -0.66 -0.01 -13.42
CA PHE A 8 -1.85 0.75 -13.80
C PHE A 8 -3.20 0.31 -13.21
N PRO A 9 -3.46 -0.96 -12.86
CA PRO A 9 -4.79 -1.40 -12.43
C PRO A 9 -5.34 -0.60 -11.26
N MET A 10 -4.54 -0.32 -10.23
CA MET A 10 -5.00 0.48 -9.08
C MET A 10 -5.12 1.96 -9.41
N ILE A 11 -4.28 2.46 -10.31
CA ILE A 11 -4.42 3.83 -10.81
C ILE A 11 -5.77 4.01 -11.50
N TYR A 12 -6.24 3.00 -12.24
CA TYR A 12 -7.55 3.01 -12.89
C TYR A 12 -8.73 2.74 -11.93
N GLN A 13 -8.49 2.22 -10.73
CA GLN A 13 -9.56 2.01 -9.74
C GLN A 13 -9.94 3.30 -9.01
N ILE A 14 -9.08 4.32 -9.02
CA ILE A 14 -9.42 5.62 -8.45
C ILE A 14 -10.41 6.36 -9.37
N ASP A 15 -11.50 6.87 -8.78
CA ASP A 15 -12.41 7.79 -9.47
C ASP A 15 -11.65 9.06 -9.89
N ALA A 16 -11.95 9.61 -11.06
CA ALA A 16 -11.32 10.82 -11.57
C ALA A 16 -11.47 12.01 -10.59
N LYS A 17 -12.50 12.00 -9.75
CA LYS A 17 -12.70 12.97 -8.66
C LYS A 17 -11.65 12.87 -7.54
N GLY A 18 -11.02 11.71 -7.36
CA GLY A 18 -9.97 11.48 -6.37
C GLY A 18 -8.59 11.99 -6.79
N ILE A 19 -8.39 12.34 -8.06
CA ILE A 19 -7.11 12.85 -8.59
C ILE A 19 -7.35 14.18 -9.29
N GLU A 20 -7.43 15.25 -8.50
CA GLU A 20 -7.67 16.59 -9.01
C GLU A 20 -6.39 17.27 -9.54
N THR A 21 -5.21 16.76 -9.16
CA THR A 21 -3.92 17.38 -9.49
C THR A 21 -2.94 16.39 -10.10
N THR A 22 -2.05 16.89 -10.98
CA THR A 22 -0.95 16.09 -11.53
C THR A 22 -0.03 15.58 -10.43
N GLN A 23 0.15 16.35 -9.34
CA GLN A 23 0.93 15.94 -8.17
C GLN A 23 0.31 14.72 -7.48
N ALA A 24 -1.01 14.71 -7.26
CA ALA A 24 -1.70 13.56 -6.68
C ALA A 24 -1.54 12.30 -7.54
N LEU A 25 -1.62 12.44 -8.88
CA LEU A 25 -1.37 11.33 -9.80
C LEU A 25 0.07 10.81 -9.70
N THR A 26 1.05 11.72 -9.61
CA THR A 26 2.46 11.36 -9.46
C THR A 26 2.71 10.65 -8.14
N THR A 27 2.16 11.12 -7.02
CA THR A 27 2.28 10.46 -5.71
C THR A 27 1.70 9.05 -5.72
N LEU A 28 0.54 8.87 -6.35
CA LEU A 28 -0.07 7.55 -6.54
C LEU A 28 0.81 6.64 -7.41
N TRP A 29 1.33 7.17 -8.52
CA TRP A 29 2.24 6.42 -9.38
C TRP A 29 3.51 6.00 -8.64
N LEU A 30 4.10 6.89 -7.82
CA LEU A 30 5.25 6.58 -6.96
C LEU A 30 4.94 5.41 -6.01
N HIS A 31 3.76 5.44 -5.38
CA HIS A 31 3.30 4.34 -4.53
C HIS A 31 3.24 3.03 -5.33
N GLU A 32 2.58 3.04 -6.48
CA GLU A 32 2.40 1.83 -7.29
C GLU A 32 3.74 1.28 -7.81
N ILE A 33 4.72 2.13 -8.13
CA ILE A 33 6.09 1.71 -8.47
C ILE A 33 6.75 1.00 -7.28
N GLU A 34 6.66 1.57 -6.08
CA GLU A 34 7.23 0.96 -4.88
C GLU A 34 6.57 -0.40 -4.59
N ARG A 35 5.25 -0.50 -4.74
CA ARG A 35 4.53 -1.74 -4.49
C ARG A 35 4.73 -2.80 -5.59
N VAL A 36 4.91 -2.42 -6.85
CA VAL A 36 5.18 -3.38 -7.94
C VAL A 36 6.63 -3.86 -7.91
N PHE A 37 7.58 -2.95 -7.74
CA PHE A 37 9.02 -3.26 -7.86
C PHE A 37 9.70 -3.37 -6.49
N GLY A 38 9.49 -2.39 -5.62
CA GLY A 38 10.14 -2.31 -4.30
C GLY A 38 9.79 -3.47 -3.36
N ASP A 39 8.55 -3.97 -3.39
CA ASP A 39 8.12 -5.11 -2.57
C ASP A 39 8.82 -6.43 -2.92
N ARG A 40 9.46 -6.52 -4.10
CA ARG A 40 10.27 -7.69 -4.51
C ARG A 40 11.72 -7.61 -4.06
N LEU A 41 12.17 -6.44 -3.62
CA LEU A 41 13.55 -6.21 -3.18
C LEU A 41 13.70 -6.62 -1.72
N VAL A 42 14.76 -7.38 -1.44
CA VAL A 42 15.01 -7.93 -0.10
C VAL A 42 15.97 -7.06 0.69
N ASN A 43 17.07 -6.63 0.06
CA ASN A 43 18.10 -5.83 0.71
C ASN A 43 17.69 -4.35 0.77
N SER A 44 18.28 -3.61 1.70
CA SER A 44 18.07 -2.16 1.80
C SER A 44 18.74 -1.41 0.67
N VAL A 45 19.88 -1.91 0.17
CA VAL A 45 20.66 -1.29 -0.90
C VAL A 45 19.84 -1.16 -2.19
N ASP A 46 19.22 -2.24 -2.67
CA ASP A 46 18.42 -2.20 -3.91
C ASP A 46 17.18 -1.35 -3.73
N LYS A 47 16.57 -1.34 -2.54
CA LYS A 47 15.45 -0.45 -2.22
C LYS A 47 15.87 1.02 -2.31
N SER A 48 17.03 1.36 -1.76
CA SER A 48 17.60 2.70 -1.87
C SER A 48 17.95 3.05 -3.32
N LEU A 49 18.48 2.10 -4.10
CA LEU A 49 18.76 2.31 -5.53
C LEU A 49 17.48 2.57 -6.34
N LEU A 50 16.41 1.82 -6.07
CA LEU A 50 15.11 2.06 -6.70
C LEU A 50 14.57 3.43 -6.33
N HIS A 51 14.60 3.77 -5.04
CA HIS A 51 14.16 5.08 -4.55
C HIS A 51 14.96 6.21 -5.20
N ASP A 52 16.27 6.10 -5.24
CA ASP A 52 17.17 7.09 -5.87
C ASP A 52 16.93 7.20 -7.37
N PHE A 53 16.75 6.09 -8.07
CA PHE A 53 16.44 6.08 -9.50
C PHE A 53 15.14 6.84 -9.77
N VAL A 54 14.08 6.54 -9.04
CA VAL A 54 12.78 7.19 -9.21
C VAL A 54 12.86 8.67 -8.84
N CYS A 55 13.47 9.02 -7.72
CA CYS A 55 13.49 10.41 -7.23
C CYS A 55 14.45 11.31 -7.99
N LYS A 56 15.62 10.79 -8.41
CA LYS A 56 16.68 11.60 -9.04
C LYS A 56 16.64 11.57 -10.57
N GLN A 57 16.05 10.54 -11.18
CA GLN A 57 16.02 10.39 -12.65
C GLN A 57 14.62 10.54 -13.22
N GLU A 58 13.63 9.81 -12.69
CA GLU A 58 12.27 9.79 -13.28
C GLU A 58 11.43 11.00 -12.87
N LEU A 59 11.42 11.35 -11.59
CA LEU A 59 10.60 12.44 -11.07
C LEU A 59 10.91 13.80 -11.74
N PRO A 60 12.18 14.20 -11.96
CA PRO A 60 12.50 15.44 -12.66
C PRO A 60 12.02 15.50 -14.12
N LEU A 61 11.86 14.34 -14.78
CA LEU A 61 11.33 14.26 -16.15
C LEU A 61 9.81 14.52 -16.18
N LEU A 62 9.11 14.14 -15.11
CA LEU A 62 7.68 14.38 -14.95
C LEU A 62 7.39 15.80 -14.43
N HIS A 63 8.23 16.29 -13.51
CA HIS A 63 8.08 17.59 -12.85
C HIS A 63 9.45 18.21 -12.57
N SER A 64 9.81 19.25 -13.32
CA SER A 64 11.15 19.87 -13.24
C SER A 64 11.49 20.55 -11.90
N HIS A 65 10.49 20.87 -11.08
CA HIS A 65 10.66 21.64 -9.84
C HIS A 65 10.05 20.99 -8.59
N THR A 66 9.65 19.72 -8.66
CA THR A 66 8.99 19.01 -7.56
C THR A 66 9.91 17.92 -7.02
N THR A 67 10.17 17.91 -5.72
CA THR A 67 10.96 16.85 -5.07
C THR A 67 10.05 15.76 -4.48
N TYR A 68 10.64 14.61 -4.12
CA TYR A 68 9.91 13.55 -3.44
C TYR A 68 9.29 14.03 -2.12
N ASP A 69 10.05 14.80 -1.33
CA ASP A 69 9.59 15.36 -0.05
C ASP A 69 8.49 16.42 -0.23
N ASP A 70 8.36 17.01 -1.42
CA ASP A 70 7.22 17.88 -1.74
C ASP A 70 5.92 17.11 -1.93
N LEU A 71 6.01 15.91 -2.50
CA LEU A 71 4.88 15.03 -2.80
C LEU A 71 4.48 14.14 -1.62
N VAL A 72 5.46 13.63 -0.89
CA VAL A 72 5.29 12.64 0.18
C VAL A 72 5.62 13.29 1.52
N LYS A 73 4.57 13.78 2.20
CA LYS A 73 4.70 14.44 3.51
C LYS A 73 4.68 13.48 4.69
N CYS A 74 4.28 12.23 4.46
CA CYS A 74 4.20 11.20 5.48
C CYS A 74 5.46 10.33 5.47
N GLU A 75 5.82 9.79 6.63
CA GLU A 75 6.94 8.85 6.75
C GLU A 75 6.78 7.62 5.84
N ARG A 76 5.53 7.18 5.61
CA ARG A 76 5.21 6.02 4.79
C ARG A 76 4.21 6.38 3.71
N LEU A 77 4.52 6.03 2.47
CA LEU A 77 3.63 6.21 1.33
C LEU A 77 2.71 4.99 1.20
N ILE A 78 1.53 5.07 1.81
CA ILE A 78 0.54 3.98 1.81
C ILE A 78 -0.74 4.47 1.14
N TYR A 79 -1.23 3.70 0.17
CA TYR A 79 -2.57 3.83 -0.37
C TYR A 79 -3.40 2.61 0.01
N GLY A 80 -4.71 2.82 0.14
CA GLY A 80 -5.66 1.79 0.53
C GLY A 80 -7.08 2.35 0.46
N ASP A 81 -8.06 1.45 0.42
CA ASP A 81 -9.48 1.82 0.39
C ASP A 81 -10.17 1.69 1.76
N PHE A 82 -9.36 1.56 2.82
CA PHE A 82 -9.82 1.37 4.20
C PHE A 82 -10.03 2.70 4.93
N PHE A 83 -9.74 3.83 4.28
CA PHE A 83 -9.83 5.17 4.90
C PHE A 83 -11.23 5.75 4.73
N ALA A 84 -11.73 5.70 3.50
CA ALA A 84 -12.94 6.37 3.09
C ALA A 84 -14.15 5.43 3.20
N LEU A 85 -15.27 5.97 3.67
CA LEU A 85 -16.50 5.20 3.89
C LEU A 85 -17.12 4.64 2.60
N ASN A 86 -16.76 5.22 1.46
CA ASN A 86 -17.17 4.81 0.12
C ASN A 86 -16.23 3.75 -0.50
N GLY A 87 -15.15 3.35 0.19
CA GLY A 87 -14.15 2.43 -0.35
C GLY A 87 -13.31 3.02 -1.49
N SER A 88 -13.08 4.34 -1.53
CA SER A 88 -12.14 4.93 -2.47
C SER A 88 -10.69 4.62 -2.06
N TYR A 89 -9.88 4.23 -3.04
CA TYR A 89 -8.44 4.01 -2.86
C TYR A 89 -7.74 5.37 -2.68
N GLU A 90 -7.28 5.66 -1.47
CA GLU A 90 -6.77 6.98 -1.08
C GLU A 90 -5.46 6.87 -0.30
N GLN A 91 -4.72 7.98 -0.23
CA GLN A 91 -3.47 8.06 0.51
C GLN A 91 -3.73 8.15 2.03
N ALA A 92 -2.98 7.38 2.80
CA ALA A 92 -2.88 7.54 4.25
C ALA A 92 -2.08 8.82 4.58
N THR A 93 -2.74 9.85 5.10
CA THR A 93 -2.11 11.11 5.51
C THR A 93 -1.66 11.14 6.98
N ASP A 94 -2.18 10.24 7.80
CA ASP A 94 -1.83 10.13 9.21
C ASP A 94 -1.71 8.66 9.64
N MET A 95 -0.50 8.27 10.07
CA MET A 95 -0.19 6.91 10.48
C MET A 95 -0.83 6.52 11.81
N SER A 96 -1.12 7.48 12.68
CA SER A 96 -1.84 7.24 13.94
C SER A 96 -3.31 6.92 13.69
N VAL A 97 -3.94 7.66 12.77
CA VAL A 97 -5.31 7.40 12.31
C VAL A 97 -5.37 6.05 11.61
N LEU A 98 -4.44 5.77 10.69
CA LEU A 98 -4.29 4.47 10.04
C LEU A 98 -4.20 3.34 11.07
N SER A 99 -3.35 3.50 12.09
CA SER A 99 -3.19 2.50 13.13
C SER A 99 -4.47 2.27 13.92
N SER A 100 -5.16 3.33 14.34
CA SER A 100 -6.46 3.21 15.02
C SER A 100 -7.47 2.47 14.16
N ARG A 101 -7.58 2.81 12.88
CA ARG A 101 -8.53 2.16 11.96
C ARG A 101 -8.27 0.67 11.81
N PHE A 102 -7.01 0.27 11.72
CA PHE A 102 -6.66 -1.15 11.62
C PHE A 102 -6.94 -1.93 12.93
N HIS A 103 -6.84 -1.27 14.09
CA HIS A 103 -7.28 -1.87 15.35
C HIS A 103 -8.80 -2.04 15.40
N ASP A 104 -9.55 -1.05 14.93
CA ASP A 104 -11.02 -1.14 14.83
C ASP A 104 -11.43 -2.28 13.89
N LEU A 105 -10.82 -2.36 12.70
CA LEU A 105 -11.07 -3.43 11.73
C LEU A 105 -10.76 -4.83 12.28
N LEU A 106 -9.69 -4.96 13.06
CA LEU A 106 -9.36 -6.22 13.74
C LEU A 106 -10.37 -6.56 14.84
N ALA A 107 -10.86 -5.57 15.58
CA ALA A 107 -11.89 -5.77 16.59
C ALA A 107 -13.21 -6.23 15.92
N THR A 108 -13.66 -5.56 14.86
CA THR A 108 -14.82 -5.97 14.07
C THR A 108 -14.67 -7.40 13.56
N TYR A 109 -13.51 -7.74 12.98
CA TYR A 109 -13.25 -9.12 12.55
C TYR A 109 -13.42 -10.14 13.70
N ASN A 110 -12.86 -9.83 14.87
CA ASN A 110 -12.91 -10.71 16.05
C ASN A 110 -14.29 -10.85 16.68
N ASP A 111 -15.17 -9.87 16.47
CA ASP A 111 -16.56 -9.90 16.92
C ASP A 111 -17.44 -10.71 15.96
N GLU A 112 -17.16 -10.63 14.65
CA GLU A 112 -17.91 -11.34 13.61
C GLU A 112 -17.51 -12.82 13.44
N ASN A 113 -16.34 -13.23 13.94
CA ASN A 113 -15.78 -14.57 13.72
C ASN A 113 -15.52 -15.32 15.04
N GLU A 114 -15.87 -16.60 15.07
CA GLU A 114 -15.60 -17.48 16.23
C GLU A 114 -14.10 -17.61 16.51
N THR A 115 -13.30 -17.71 15.44
CA THR A 115 -11.83 -17.82 15.55
C THR A 115 -11.19 -16.45 15.59
N ARG A 116 -10.98 -15.95 16.81
CA ARG A 116 -10.33 -14.66 17.06
C ARG A 116 -8.85 -14.65 16.70
N MET A 117 -8.38 -13.49 16.23
CA MET A 117 -6.99 -13.19 15.93
C MET A 117 -6.39 -12.28 17.02
N GLY A 118 -5.43 -12.81 17.79
CA GLY A 118 -4.62 -12.04 18.74
C GLY A 118 -3.44 -11.34 18.08
N LEU A 119 -3.70 -10.49 17.09
CA LEU A 119 -2.66 -9.74 16.38
C LEU A 119 -2.31 -8.46 17.14
N VAL A 120 -1.00 -8.16 17.22
CA VAL A 120 -0.51 -6.84 17.63
C VAL A 120 -0.15 -6.07 16.36
N LEU A 121 -0.88 -5.00 16.07
CA LEU A 121 -0.76 -4.23 14.82
C LEU A 121 0.14 -3.01 15.00
N PHE A 122 1.45 -3.21 14.78
CA PHE A 122 2.40 -2.13 14.55
C PHE A 122 2.42 -1.73 13.07
N LEU A 123 3.05 -0.59 12.74
CA LEU A 123 3.00 -0.02 11.38
C LEU A 123 3.48 -0.98 10.29
N ASP A 124 4.54 -1.77 10.52
CA ASP A 124 5.00 -2.74 9.50
C ASP A 124 4.00 -3.89 9.29
N ALA A 125 3.29 -4.31 10.34
CA ALA A 125 2.25 -5.32 10.22
C ALA A 125 1.06 -4.79 9.41
N ILE A 126 0.66 -3.54 9.66
CA ILE A 126 -0.38 -2.83 8.90
C ILE A 126 0.04 -2.70 7.44
N GLU A 127 1.27 -2.26 7.19
CA GLU A 127 1.79 -2.10 5.84
C GLU A 127 1.80 -3.44 5.09
N HIS A 128 2.15 -4.56 5.76
CA HIS A 128 2.02 -5.88 5.16
C HIS A 128 0.58 -6.24 4.82
N VAL A 129 -0.39 -5.90 5.66
CA VAL A 129 -1.81 -6.14 5.37
C VAL A 129 -2.22 -5.31 4.15
N CYS A 130 -1.84 -4.03 4.07
CA CYS A 130 -2.09 -3.17 2.91
C CYS A 130 -1.49 -3.75 1.62
N ARG A 131 -0.25 -4.26 1.66
CA ARG A 131 0.39 -4.90 0.50
C ARG A 131 -0.37 -6.13 0.03
N ILE A 132 -0.80 -6.98 0.97
CA ILE A 132 -1.57 -8.19 0.64
C ILE A 132 -2.92 -7.78 0.03
N ALA A 133 -3.65 -6.87 0.68
CA ALA A 133 -4.95 -6.43 0.23
C ALA A 133 -4.87 -5.77 -1.16
N ARG A 134 -3.87 -4.91 -1.41
CA ARG A 134 -3.58 -4.36 -2.74
C ARG A 134 -3.42 -5.48 -3.77
N VAL A 135 -2.60 -6.50 -3.50
CA VAL A 135 -2.41 -7.57 -4.49
C VAL A 135 -3.71 -8.33 -4.77
N LEU A 136 -4.49 -8.63 -3.73
CA LEU A 136 -5.74 -9.38 -3.86
C LEU A 136 -6.86 -8.59 -4.55
N ARG A 137 -6.82 -7.25 -4.50
CA ARG A 137 -7.76 -6.38 -5.24
C ARG A 137 -7.48 -6.31 -6.73
N MET A 138 -6.28 -6.71 -7.18
CA MET A 138 -6.00 -6.76 -8.61
C MET A 138 -6.75 -7.93 -9.26
N PRO A 139 -7.26 -7.77 -10.50
CA PRO A 139 -7.86 -8.88 -11.22
C PRO A 139 -6.84 -10.01 -11.40
N ASN A 140 -7.20 -11.23 -10.98
CA ASN A 140 -6.32 -12.40 -10.96
C ASN A 140 -5.04 -12.22 -10.10
N GLY A 141 -5.12 -11.35 -9.10
CA GLY A 141 -4.05 -11.06 -8.17
C GLY A 141 -3.72 -12.23 -7.24
N HIS A 142 -2.44 -12.60 -7.19
CA HIS A 142 -1.91 -13.62 -6.29
C HIS A 142 -0.55 -13.15 -5.76
N CYS A 143 -0.31 -13.36 -4.46
CA CYS A 143 0.97 -13.06 -3.83
C CYS A 143 1.59 -14.32 -3.23
N LEU A 144 2.91 -14.41 -3.30
CA LEU A 144 3.71 -15.39 -2.57
C LEU A 144 4.27 -14.69 -1.32
N LEU A 145 3.91 -15.19 -0.14
CA LEU A 145 4.33 -14.61 1.13
C LEU A 145 5.52 -15.39 1.70
N LEU A 146 6.72 -14.86 1.47
CA LEU A 146 7.95 -15.42 2.00
C LEU A 146 8.28 -14.80 3.38
N GLY A 147 8.67 -15.64 4.32
CA GLY A 147 9.07 -15.21 5.65
C GLY A 147 9.40 -16.37 6.57
N VAL A 148 10.06 -16.07 7.69
CA VAL A 148 10.34 -17.04 8.73
C VAL A 148 9.05 -17.50 9.43
N GLY A 149 9.05 -18.73 9.94
CA GLY A 149 7.93 -19.25 10.73
C GLY A 149 7.60 -18.34 11.91
N GLY A 150 6.32 -18.16 12.21
CA GLY A 150 5.88 -17.30 13.31
C GLY A 150 5.77 -15.80 13.00
N SER A 151 6.17 -15.34 11.81
CA SER A 151 6.07 -13.92 11.38
C SER A 151 4.66 -13.38 11.17
N GLY A 152 3.61 -14.12 11.58
CA GLY A 152 2.22 -13.69 11.51
C GLY A 152 1.60 -13.66 10.10
N ARG A 153 2.34 -14.03 9.04
CA ARG A 153 1.87 -13.95 7.64
C ARG A 153 0.49 -14.56 7.42
N LYS A 154 0.23 -15.76 7.93
CA LYS A 154 -1.08 -16.43 7.83
C LYS A 154 -2.21 -15.58 8.45
N SER A 155 -1.99 -15.00 9.62
CA SER A 155 -3.00 -14.19 10.32
C SER A 155 -3.18 -12.84 9.63
N LEU A 156 -2.09 -12.20 9.18
CA LEU A 156 -2.15 -10.95 8.40
C LEU A 156 -2.87 -11.14 7.06
N THR A 157 -2.68 -12.28 6.39
CA THR A 157 -3.44 -12.62 5.17
C THR A 157 -4.92 -12.77 5.46
N ARG A 158 -5.29 -13.42 6.57
CA ARG A 158 -6.70 -13.56 6.95
C ARG A 158 -7.35 -12.21 7.20
N LEU A 159 -6.65 -11.31 7.91
CA LEU A 159 -7.11 -9.94 8.09
C LEU A 159 -7.24 -9.23 6.73
N ALA A 160 -6.22 -9.29 5.87
CA ALA A 160 -6.28 -8.65 4.55
C ALA A 160 -7.47 -9.13 3.71
N CYS A 161 -7.76 -10.44 3.73
CA CYS A 161 -8.89 -11.01 3.00
C CYS A 161 -10.24 -10.53 3.54
N SER A 162 -10.38 -10.27 4.85
CA SER A 162 -11.64 -9.77 5.39
C SER A 162 -11.92 -8.30 5.07
N LEU A 163 -10.94 -7.57 4.55
CA LEU A 163 -11.10 -6.16 4.14
C LEU A 163 -11.58 -6.02 2.69
N ILE A 164 -11.61 -7.12 1.92
CA ILE A 164 -11.98 -7.12 0.51
C ILE A 164 -13.45 -7.54 0.43
N PRO A 165 -14.30 -6.75 -0.26
CA PRO A 165 -15.73 -7.04 -0.40
C PRO A 165 -16.01 -8.28 -1.24
#